data_AF-A0AA86PIR6-F1
#
_entry.id   AF-A0AA86PIR6-F1
#
_cell.length_a   1.000
_cell.length_b   1.000
_cell.length_c   1.000
_cell.angle_alpha   90.00
_cell.angle_beta   90.00
_cell.angle_gamma   90.00
#
_symmetry.space_group_name_H-M   'P 1'
#
loop_
_entity.id
_entity.type
_entity.pdbx_description
1 polymer ?
#
loop_
_entity_poly.entity_id
_entity_poly.type
_entity_poly.pdbx_seq_one_letter_code
_entity_poly.pdbx_strand_id
1 'polypeptide(L)'
;MPTQQRPNRALYIFSFSNQIMEKTQAEKDQNGNSYKFALGFIDDMVVITTPDKIQQTINETIALYKEMHLEVNTEKCECSHPNFFNKSGIVNFLGQDFGKTAKPLAKQITDNLKKKFDGYAKLDIPNKDKLLLFCQCIVSACNYGPLIDVAEHCAENKQLYQKIDKQLMVDMEEILHSNASSDALQQFAFDFKCQGGLGIILPGAYYDQMKVDQIQKIDYYIRENGDQITKSKLEQIIGKINTKMTKSKNFFKDTRKEMKIQEKMSLQVDDTVPKPGYTLLGRRRMDNTAFQYMINWVFNNVRDTPIPEICELCKKPYKEGHEQDCKKINELNIAVQAFNGQLHQ
;
A
#
# COMPACT_ATOMS: atom_id res chain seq x y z
N MET A 1 11.54 40.48 23.42
CA MET A 1 10.30 39.83 23.90
C MET A 1 10.18 38.47 23.25
N PRO A 2 10.07 37.35 23.99
CA PRO A 2 9.86 36.05 23.37
C PRO A 2 8.37 35.89 23.05
N THR A 3 8.05 35.76 21.77
CA THR A 3 6.72 35.40 21.26
C THR A 3 6.40 33.96 21.66
N GLN A 4 5.64 33.79 22.74
CA GLN A 4 5.05 32.51 23.11
C GLN A 4 4.00 32.10 22.07
N GLN A 5 4.38 31.24 21.12
CA GLN A 5 3.42 30.49 20.32
C GLN A 5 2.62 29.56 21.24
N ARG A 6 1.34 29.88 21.46
CA ARG A 6 0.42 28.98 22.16
C ARG A 6 0.14 27.76 21.26
N PRO A 7 0.32 26.52 21.73
CA PRO A 7 -0.02 25.35 20.94
C PRO A 7 -1.53 25.27 20.75
N ASN A 8 -1.99 25.16 19.50
CA ASN A 8 -3.36 24.75 19.20
C ASN A 8 -3.56 23.32 19.74
N ARG A 9 -4.67 23.05 20.44
CA ARG A 9 -4.99 21.72 21.00
C ARG A 9 -6.34 21.25 20.44
N ALA A 10 -6.62 19.96 20.49
CA ALA A 10 -7.80 19.34 19.88
C ALA A 10 -8.48 18.35 20.84
N LEU A 11 -9.79 18.20 20.71
CA LEU A 11 -10.70 17.39 21.52
C LEU A 11 -11.58 16.53 20.59
N TYR A 12 -11.71 15.23 20.84
CA TYR A 12 -12.27 14.33 19.83
C TYR A 12 -13.52 13.65 20.36
N ILE A 13 -14.57 13.60 19.53
CA ILE A 13 -15.92 13.13 19.90
C ILE A 13 -16.48 12.41 18.66
N PHE A 14 -17.06 11.22 18.84
CA PHE A 14 -17.25 10.19 17.80
C PHE A 14 -18.71 10.08 17.30
N SER A 15 -19.03 10.46 16.05
CA SER A 15 -20.08 9.93 15.10
C SER A 15 -20.51 10.77 13.86
N PHE A 16 -21.43 10.18 13.08
CA PHE A 16 -21.93 10.45 11.73
C PHE A 16 -22.76 11.73 11.58
N SER A 17 -22.36 12.57 10.64
CA SER A 17 -23.12 12.95 9.43
C SER A 17 -22.60 14.27 8.88
N ASN A 18 -22.63 14.46 7.56
CA ASN A 18 -22.38 15.78 6.97
C ASN A 18 -23.26 16.86 7.59
N GLN A 19 -24.45 16.51 8.10
CA GLN A 19 -25.33 17.42 8.82
C GLN A 19 -24.77 17.84 10.20
N ILE A 20 -24.07 16.96 10.93
CA ILE A 20 -23.34 17.32 12.15
C ILE A 20 -22.19 18.24 11.81
N MET A 21 -21.41 17.93 10.76
CA MET A 21 -20.31 18.81 10.34
C MET A 21 -20.82 20.17 9.87
N GLU A 22 -21.89 20.20 9.07
CA GLU A 22 -22.55 21.41 8.58
C GLU A 22 -23.14 22.24 9.72
N LYS A 23 -23.81 21.63 10.71
CA LYS A 23 -24.29 22.33 11.91
C LYS A 23 -23.15 22.86 12.78
N THR A 24 -22.13 22.05 13.03
CA THR A 24 -20.94 22.43 13.82
C THR A 24 -20.14 23.54 13.12
N GLN A 25 -20.11 23.56 11.79
CA GLN A 25 -19.47 24.61 10.99
C GLN A 25 -20.36 25.86 10.84
N ALA A 26 -21.68 25.72 10.69
CA ALA A 26 -22.63 26.84 10.58
C ALA A 26 -22.77 27.63 11.89
N GLU A 27 -22.60 26.99 13.05
CA GLU A 27 -22.57 27.69 14.34
C GLU A 27 -21.37 28.65 14.50
N LYS A 28 -20.33 28.54 13.65
CA LYS A 28 -19.24 29.54 13.58
C LYS A 28 -19.74 30.93 13.21
N ASP A 29 -20.73 31.02 12.33
CA ASP A 29 -21.08 32.27 11.66
C ASP A 29 -22.04 33.14 12.47
N GLN A 30 -22.81 32.56 13.40
CA GLN A 30 -23.89 33.28 14.07
C GLN A 30 -23.59 33.65 15.53
N ASN A 31 -22.77 32.88 16.26
CA ASN A 31 -22.66 33.03 17.73
C ASN A 31 -21.24 33.24 18.29
N GLY A 32 -20.19 33.28 17.45
CA GLY A 32 -18.82 33.47 17.94
C GLY A 32 -18.28 32.32 18.82
N ASN A 33 -18.95 31.16 18.81
CA ASN A 33 -18.62 29.97 19.62
C ASN A 33 -17.59 29.07 18.89
N SER A 34 -16.34 29.07 19.38
CA SER A 34 -15.67 27.98 20.14
C SER A 34 -15.16 26.75 19.37
N TYR A 35 -15.48 26.56 18.09
CA TYR A 35 -14.88 25.49 17.27
C TYR A 35 -13.93 26.05 16.21
N LYS A 36 -12.66 25.61 16.21
CA LYS A 36 -11.75 25.96 15.11
C LYS A 36 -12.04 25.10 13.88
N PHE A 37 -12.31 23.80 14.08
CA PHE A 37 -12.46 22.84 12.99
C PHE A 37 -13.07 21.51 13.49
N ALA A 38 -13.83 20.82 12.64
CA ALA A 38 -14.30 19.45 12.90
C ALA A 38 -14.07 18.58 11.64
N LEU A 39 -13.62 17.34 11.83
CA LEU A 39 -13.46 16.32 10.78
C LEU A 39 -14.21 15.06 11.21
N GLY A 40 -15.03 14.50 10.32
CA GLY A 40 -15.70 13.22 10.55
C GLY A 40 -15.34 12.18 9.50
N PHE A 41 -15.26 10.92 9.91
CA PHE A 41 -15.20 9.75 9.03
C PHE A 41 -16.03 8.62 9.64
N ILE A 42 -17.15 8.27 9.01
CA ILE A 42 -18.07 7.25 9.53
C ILE A 42 -18.51 7.66 10.95
N ASP A 43 -18.13 6.88 11.97
CA ASP A 43 -18.44 7.09 13.37
C ASP A 43 -17.31 7.78 14.15
N ASP A 44 -16.16 8.03 13.52
CA ASP A 44 -15.04 8.75 14.13
C ASP A 44 -15.13 10.25 13.84
N MET A 45 -14.97 11.09 14.85
CA MET A 45 -14.86 12.54 14.65
C MET A 45 -13.80 13.20 15.53
N VAL A 46 -13.12 14.16 14.91
CA VAL A 46 -12.12 15.04 15.50
C VAL A 46 -12.73 16.42 15.63
N VAL A 47 -12.67 17.01 16.84
CA VAL A 47 -12.97 18.42 17.03
C VAL A 47 -11.70 19.16 17.45
N ILE A 48 -11.49 20.36 16.94
CA ILE A 48 -10.36 21.20 17.31
C ILE A 48 -10.92 22.43 18.03
N THR A 49 -10.58 22.56 19.30
CA THR A 49 -11.12 23.59 20.21
C THR A 49 -9.99 24.23 21.02
N THR A 50 -10.28 25.33 21.72
CA THR A 50 -9.29 25.94 22.61
C THR A 50 -9.28 25.24 23.97
N PRO A 51 -8.13 25.18 24.69
CA PRO A 51 -8.00 24.43 25.93
C PRO A 51 -9.03 24.78 27.02
N ASP A 52 -9.41 26.06 27.08
CA ASP A 52 -10.41 26.61 27.99
C ASP A 52 -11.84 26.18 27.66
N LYS A 53 -12.10 25.69 26.45
CA LYS A 53 -13.44 25.33 25.96
C LYS A 53 -13.64 23.83 25.76
N ILE A 54 -12.69 23.01 26.18
CA ILE A 54 -12.73 21.54 26.03
C ILE A 54 -14.00 20.96 26.68
N GLN A 55 -14.26 21.25 27.96
CA GLN A 55 -15.43 20.67 28.63
C GLN A 55 -16.76 21.10 27.99
N GLN A 56 -16.86 22.38 27.62
CA GLN A 56 -18.03 22.90 26.92
C GLN A 56 -18.24 22.15 25.60
N THR A 57 -17.17 21.96 24.82
CA THR A 57 -17.20 21.22 23.55
C THR A 57 -17.68 19.79 23.72
N ILE A 58 -17.19 19.10 24.77
CA ILE A 58 -17.63 17.73 25.09
C ILE A 58 -19.14 17.70 25.26
N ASN A 59 -19.65 18.60 26.11
CA ASN A 59 -21.06 18.61 26.49
C ASN A 59 -21.97 18.97 25.30
N GLU A 60 -21.59 19.99 24.52
CA GLU A 60 -22.35 20.43 23.34
C GLU A 60 -22.41 19.33 22.28
N THR A 61 -21.31 18.64 22.04
CA THR A 61 -21.31 17.56 21.06
C THR A 61 -22.10 16.35 21.54
N ILE A 62 -22.01 15.97 22.82
CA ILE A 62 -22.87 14.92 23.38
C ILE A 62 -24.37 15.30 23.24
N ALA A 63 -24.72 16.56 23.49
CA ALA A 63 -26.08 17.04 23.33
C ALA A 63 -26.54 16.95 21.87
N LEU A 64 -25.72 17.40 20.91
CA LEU A 64 -26.01 17.32 19.48
C LEU A 64 -26.29 15.87 19.03
N TYR A 65 -25.53 14.92 19.55
CA TYR A 65 -25.69 13.50 19.20
C TYR A 65 -26.98 12.93 19.76
N LYS A 66 -27.30 13.33 20.99
CA LYS A 66 -28.55 12.95 21.64
C LYS A 66 -29.77 13.50 20.89
N GLU A 67 -29.69 14.71 20.34
CA GLU A 67 -30.73 15.28 19.47
C GLU A 67 -30.96 14.43 18.20
N MET A 68 -29.92 13.72 17.74
CA MET A 68 -30.00 12.80 16.62
C MET A 68 -30.34 11.36 17.02
N HIS A 69 -30.74 11.15 18.27
CA HIS A 69 -31.00 9.82 18.84
C HIS A 69 -29.80 8.88 18.80
N LEU A 70 -28.58 9.44 18.90
CA LEU A 70 -27.33 8.71 18.99
C LEU A 70 -26.72 8.86 20.38
N GLU A 71 -26.00 7.84 20.83
CA GLU A 71 -25.25 7.86 22.09
C GLU A 71 -23.75 7.92 21.83
N VAL A 72 -23.05 8.81 22.54
CA VAL A 72 -21.59 8.91 22.49
C VAL A 72 -20.99 7.92 23.48
N ASN A 73 -20.14 7.01 22.99
CA ASN A 73 -19.36 6.14 23.86
C ASN A 73 -18.20 6.93 24.50
N THR A 74 -18.44 7.47 25.70
CA THR A 74 -17.46 8.30 26.42
C THR A 74 -16.22 7.53 26.88
N GLU A 75 -16.27 6.20 26.96
CA GLU A 75 -15.11 5.38 27.32
C GLU A 75 -14.05 5.35 26.22
N LYS A 76 -14.50 5.51 24.96
CA LYS A 76 -13.64 5.61 23.79
C LYS A 76 -13.21 7.05 23.48
N CYS A 77 -13.76 8.05 24.17
CA CYS A 77 -13.37 9.45 24.01
C CYS A 77 -11.92 9.68 24.42
N GLU A 78 -11.17 10.37 23.56
CA GLU A 78 -9.76 10.71 23.80
C GLU A 78 -9.55 12.22 23.73
N CYS A 79 -8.65 12.73 24.58
CA CYS A 79 -8.27 14.13 24.54
C CYS A 79 -6.75 14.29 24.57
N SER A 80 -6.24 15.16 23.69
CA SER A 80 -4.82 15.55 23.71
C SER A 80 -4.45 16.40 24.93
N HIS A 81 -5.43 16.88 25.69
CA HIS A 81 -5.21 17.69 26.88
C HIS A 81 -5.06 16.81 28.13
N PRO A 82 -3.98 16.93 28.91
CA PRO A 82 -3.65 16.00 30.00
C PRO A 82 -4.66 15.95 31.16
N ASN A 83 -5.62 16.89 31.19
CA ASN A 83 -6.61 17.03 32.25
C ASN A 83 -8.00 16.49 31.85
N PHE A 84 -8.14 15.97 30.63
CA PHE A 84 -9.41 15.46 30.09
C PHE A 84 -9.15 14.09 29.46
N PHE A 85 -10.13 13.17 29.57
CA PHE A 85 -10.17 11.78 29.07
C PHE A 85 -8.84 11.09 28.69
N ASN A 86 -8.52 9.98 29.37
CA ASN A 86 -7.34 9.13 29.19
C ASN A 86 -5.97 9.86 29.20
N LYS A 87 -5.17 9.57 30.23
CA LYS A 87 -3.92 10.25 30.62
C LYS A 87 -2.75 10.14 29.62
N SER A 88 -2.94 9.58 28.42
CA SER A 88 -1.86 9.36 27.45
C SER A 88 -1.45 10.64 26.71
N GLY A 89 -2.34 11.63 26.59
CA GLY A 89 -2.12 12.85 25.79
C GLY A 89 -1.92 12.57 24.30
N ILE A 90 -2.35 11.40 23.84
CA ILE A 90 -2.31 10.93 22.45
C ILE A 90 -3.75 10.61 22.06
N VAL A 91 -4.10 10.97 20.83
CA VAL A 91 -5.39 10.66 20.23
C VAL A 91 -5.17 9.82 18.98
N ASN A 92 -5.92 8.75 18.81
CA ASN A 92 -5.93 7.96 17.58
C ASN A 92 -7.08 8.41 16.65
N PHE A 93 -6.78 8.68 15.38
CA PHE A 93 -7.79 8.93 14.36
C PHE A 93 -7.38 8.29 13.04
N LEU A 94 -8.26 7.49 12.45
CA LEU A 94 -7.98 6.70 11.23
C LEU A 94 -6.70 5.88 11.32
N GLY A 95 -6.42 5.33 12.51
CA GLY A 95 -5.23 4.54 12.77
C GLY A 95 -3.96 5.35 12.97
N GLN A 96 -3.99 6.69 12.99
CA GLN A 96 -2.83 7.53 13.24
C GLN A 96 -2.86 8.17 14.64
N ASP A 97 -1.72 8.13 15.33
CA ASP A 97 -1.55 8.73 16.65
C ASP A 97 -1.15 10.22 16.54
N PHE A 98 -1.98 11.08 17.11
CA PHE A 98 -1.79 12.52 17.21
C PHE A 98 -1.50 12.91 18.67
N GLY A 99 -0.29 13.39 18.94
CA GLY A 99 0.09 13.95 20.24
C GLY A 99 0.64 15.37 20.09
N LYS A 100 1.52 15.79 21.01
CA LYS A 100 2.30 17.03 20.85
C LYS A 100 3.15 17.02 19.58
N THR A 101 3.60 15.84 19.15
CA THR A 101 4.29 15.60 17.90
C THR A 101 3.54 14.53 17.13
N ALA A 102 3.45 14.68 15.81
CA ALA A 102 2.91 13.63 14.96
C ALA A 102 3.87 12.45 14.96
N LYS A 103 3.35 11.24 15.17
CA LYS A 103 4.13 10.01 15.07
C LYS A 103 3.98 9.43 13.67
N PRO A 104 5.07 8.99 13.03
CA PRO A 104 4.97 8.31 11.74
C PRO A 104 4.29 6.95 11.90
N LEU A 105 3.42 6.61 10.96
CA LEU A 105 2.74 5.31 10.92
C LEU A 105 3.69 4.14 10.68
N ALA A 106 4.89 4.40 10.17
CA ALA A 106 5.87 3.37 9.87
C ALA A 106 6.10 2.40 11.04
N LYS A 107 6.11 2.90 12.29
CA LYS A 107 6.27 2.03 13.47
C LYS A 107 5.08 1.08 13.64
N GLN A 108 3.85 1.60 13.63
CA GLN A 108 2.65 0.78 13.76
C GLN A 108 2.48 -0.20 12.59
N ILE A 109 2.85 0.22 11.37
CA ILE A 109 2.87 -0.65 10.19
C ILE A 109 3.87 -1.79 10.42
N THR A 110 5.08 -1.49 10.89
CA THR A 110 6.11 -2.50 11.17
C THR A 110 5.63 -3.52 12.20
N ASP A 111 5.07 -3.06 13.32
CA ASP A 111 4.58 -3.92 14.42
C ASP A 111 3.43 -4.84 13.97
N ASN A 112 2.61 -4.38 13.03
CA ASN A 112 1.48 -5.13 12.48
C ASN A 112 1.85 -6.00 11.27
N LEU A 113 2.91 -5.65 10.54
CA LEU A 113 3.31 -6.32 9.31
C LEU A 113 3.62 -7.79 9.57
N LYS A 114 4.49 -8.06 10.55
CA LYS A 114 4.90 -9.45 10.84
C LYS A 114 3.71 -10.32 11.27
N LYS A 115 2.84 -9.79 12.14
CA LYS A 115 1.62 -10.48 12.56
C LYS A 115 0.69 -10.81 11.40
N LYS A 116 0.50 -9.85 10.48
CA LYS A 116 -0.32 -10.07 9.28
C LYS A 116 0.32 -11.14 8.41
N PHE A 117 1.60 -10.96 8.07
CA PHE A 117 2.34 -11.90 7.22
C PHE A 117 2.31 -13.33 7.79
N ASP A 118 2.59 -13.53 9.07
CA ASP A 118 2.58 -14.86 9.70
C ASP A 118 1.20 -15.55 9.61
N GLY A 119 0.11 -14.77 9.63
CA GLY A 119 -1.23 -15.28 9.38
C GLY A 119 -1.42 -15.76 7.93
N TYR A 120 -0.94 -15.00 6.95
CA TYR A 120 -1.02 -15.35 5.54
C TYR A 120 -0.08 -16.51 5.15
N ALA A 121 1.14 -16.53 5.69
CA ALA A 121 2.16 -17.54 5.38
C ALA A 121 1.67 -18.95 5.75
N LYS A 122 0.89 -19.06 6.83
CA LYS A 122 0.28 -20.32 7.33
C LYS A 122 -0.92 -20.82 6.54
N LEU A 123 -1.43 -20.05 5.57
CA LEU A 123 -2.56 -20.51 4.75
C LEU A 123 -2.13 -21.70 3.89
N ASP A 124 -2.97 -22.73 3.83
CA ASP A 124 -2.77 -23.89 2.96
C ASP A 124 -3.29 -23.60 1.55
N ILE A 125 -2.60 -22.71 0.85
CA ILE A 125 -2.91 -22.28 -0.51
C ILE A 125 -1.63 -22.28 -1.36
N PRO A 126 -1.75 -22.38 -2.70
CA PRO A 126 -0.60 -22.28 -3.60
C PRO A 126 0.24 -21.01 -3.40
N ASN A 127 1.56 -21.10 -3.57
CA ASN A 127 2.48 -19.98 -3.40
C ASN A 127 2.18 -18.81 -4.35
N LYS A 128 1.69 -19.09 -5.56
CA LYS A 128 1.21 -18.05 -6.48
C LYS A 128 0.09 -17.20 -5.86
N ASP A 129 -0.82 -17.84 -5.11
CA ASP A 129 -1.97 -17.19 -4.49
C ASP A 129 -1.54 -16.47 -3.22
N LYS A 130 -0.59 -17.05 -2.45
CA LYS A 130 0.10 -16.34 -1.35
C LYS A 130 0.78 -15.07 -1.85
N LEU A 131 1.52 -15.14 -2.96
CA LEU A 131 2.21 -13.98 -3.52
C LEU A 131 1.22 -12.92 -4.02
N LEU A 132 0.12 -13.34 -4.64
CA LEU A 132 -0.95 -12.42 -5.04
C LEU A 132 -1.54 -11.69 -3.84
N LEU A 133 -1.91 -12.42 -2.78
CA LEU A 133 -2.44 -11.84 -1.54
C LEU A 133 -1.41 -10.95 -0.84
N PHE A 134 -0.14 -11.34 -0.84
CA PHE A 134 0.96 -10.52 -0.33
C PHE A 134 1.03 -9.17 -1.07
N CYS A 135 1.04 -9.19 -2.40
CA CYS A 135 1.08 -7.98 -3.21
C CYS A 135 -0.16 -7.09 -2.99
N GLN A 136 -1.36 -7.69 -2.96
CA GLN A 136 -2.62 -6.95 -2.92
C GLN A 136 -2.98 -6.45 -1.52
N CYS A 137 -2.70 -7.23 -0.48
CA CYS A 137 -3.15 -6.95 0.89
C CYS A 137 -2.02 -6.42 1.78
N ILE A 138 -0.83 -7.05 1.72
CA ILE A 138 0.27 -6.70 2.62
C ILE A 138 0.99 -5.44 2.13
N VAL A 139 1.53 -5.46 0.90
CA VAL A 139 2.25 -4.29 0.37
C VAL A 139 1.33 -3.06 0.32
N SER A 140 0.10 -3.22 -0.18
CA SER A 140 -0.85 -2.10 -0.25
C SER A 140 -1.13 -1.46 1.11
N ALA A 141 -1.21 -2.26 2.18
CA ALA A 141 -1.43 -1.73 3.52
C ALA A 141 -0.24 -0.88 4.02
N CYS A 142 0.97 -1.17 3.56
CA CYS A 142 2.16 -0.39 3.90
C CYS A 142 2.27 0.93 3.11
N ASN A 143 1.71 0.99 1.90
CA ASN A 143 1.76 2.16 1.03
C ASN A 143 0.91 3.35 1.50
N TYR A 144 -0.05 3.12 2.40
CA TYR A 144 -0.86 4.19 2.97
C TYR A 144 -0.03 5.15 3.84
N GLY A 145 0.91 4.64 4.63
CA GLY A 145 1.69 5.43 5.59
C GLY A 145 2.42 6.63 4.98
N PRO A 146 3.26 6.45 3.93
CA PRO A 146 3.93 7.56 3.27
C PRO A 146 2.98 8.57 2.61
N LEU A 147 1.73 8.22 2.32
CA LEU A 147 0.76 9.15 1.73
C LEU A 147 0.11 10.06 2.78
N ILE A 148 0.17 9.74 4.06
CA ILE A 148 -0.49 10.51 5.12
C ILE A 148 0.43 11.02 6.22
N ASP A 149 1.62 10.44 6.40
CA ASP A 149 2.58 10.92 7.40
C ASP A 149 2.95 12.40 7.20
N VAL A 150 3.27 13.10 8.30
CA VAL A 150 3.61 14.52 8.25
C VAL A 150 4.95 14.72 7.53
N ALA A 151 4.95 15.61 6.52
CA ALA A 151 6.09 15.85 5.63
C ALA A 151 7.26 16.63 6.28
N GLU A 152 7.13 17.09 7.52
CA GLU A 152 8.19 17.81 8.22
C GLU A 152 9.42 16.92 8.51
N HIS A 153 9.19 15.63 8.77
CA HIS A 153 10.20 14.62 9.12
C HIS A 153 10.58 13.69 7.96
N CYS A 154 10.56 14.18 6.71
CA CYS A 154 10.70 13.32 5.52
C CYS A 154 11.93 12.38 5.53
N ALA A 155 13.09 12.84 5.96
CA ALA A 155 14.32 12.02 5.93
C ALA A 155 14.28 10.87 6.96
N GLU A 156 13.85 11.15 8.18
CA GLU A 156 13.72 10.17 9.26
C GLU A 156 12.63 9.15 8.94
N ASN A 157 11.47 9.63 8.47
CA ASN A 157 10.36 8.77 8.07
C ASN A 157 10.74 7.86 6.89
N LYS A 158 11.45 8.37 5.89
CA LYS A 158 11.92 7.56 4.75
C LYS A 158 12.74 6.36 5.21
N GLN A 159 13.66 6.55 6.16
CA GLN A 159 14.46 5.46 6.71
C GLN A 159 13.60 4.40 7.41
N LEU A 160 12.52 4.79 8.07
CA LEU A 160 11.58 3.85 8.68
C LEU A 160 10.85 3.02 7.60
N TYR A 161 10.40 3.64 6.51
CA TYR A 161 9.77 2.92 5.40
C TYR A 161 10.75 2.04 4.62
N GLN A 162 12.03 2.41 4.53
CA GLN A 162 13.06 1.53 3.96
C GLN A 162 13.28 0.26 4.80
N LYS A 163 13.03 0.30 6.12
CA LYS A 163 13.03 -0.92 6.95
C LYS A 163 11.83 -1.81 6.65
N ILE A 164 10.67 -1.21 6.37
CA ILE A 164 9.48 -1.94 5.91
C ILE A 164 9.77 -2.62 4.58
N ASP A 165 10.38 -1.93 3.61
CA ASP A 165 10.76 -2.53 2.33
C ASP A 165 11.65 -3.77 2.51
N LYS A 166 12.66 -3.68 3.38
CA LYS A 166 13.54 -4.81 3.69
C LYS A 166 12.75 -6.00 4.25
N GLN A 167 11.83 -5.75 5.19
CA GLN A 167 11.00 -6.81 5.74
C GLN A 167 10.08 -7.42 4.67
N LEU A 168 9.49 -6.61 3.79
CA LEU A 168 8.69 -7.10 2.67
C LEU A 168 9.49 -8.00 1.72
N MET A 169 10.79 -7.74 1.51
CA MET A 169 11.63 -8.61 0.69
C MET A 169 11.90 -9.95 1.38
N VAL A 170 12.16 -9.95 2.68
CA VAL A 170 12.31 -11.20 3.48
C VAL A 170 11.02 -12.03 3.42
N ASP A 171 9.88 -11.38 3.62
CA ASP A 171 8.56 -12.01 3.56
C ASP A 171 8.26 -12.58 2.15
N MET A 172 8.68 -11.87 1.10
CA MET A 172 8.54 -12.34 -0.29
C MET A 172 9.45 -13.54 -0.59
N GLU A 173 10.69 -13.52 -0.12
CA GLU A 173 11.62 -14.67 -0.23
C GLU A 173 11.01 -15.92 0.39
N GLU A 174 10.41 -15.78 1.58
CA GLU A 174 9.74 -16.88 2.28
C GLU A 174 8.58 -17.46 1.46
N ILE A 175 7.76 -16.63 0.81
CA ILE A 175 6.66 -17.09 -0.07
C ILE A 175 7.20 -17.80 -1.32
N LEU A 176 8.25 -17.24 -1.91
CA LEU A 176 8.78 -17.72 -3.19
C LEU A 176 9.59 -19.01 -3.02
N HIS A 177 10.10 -19.31 -1.82
CA HIS A 177 11.05 -20.40 -1.56
C HIS A 177 12.26 -20.35 -2.51
N SER A 178 12.70 -19.15 -2.86
CA SER A 178 13.82 -18.92 -3.77
C SER A 178 15.10 -18.63 -2.99
N ASN A 179 16.24 -19.16 -3.44
CA ASN A 179 17.56 -18.77 -2.92
C ASN A 179 18.12 -17.51 -3.61
N ALA A 180 17.22 -16.61 -4.04
CA ALA A 180 17.58 -15.43 -4.79
C ALA A 180 18.32 -14.43 -3.90
N SER A 181 19.30 -13.69 -4.46
CA SER A 181 19.93 -12.61 -3.70
C SER A 181 18.92 -11.50 -3.39
N SER A 182 19.16 -10.74 -2.33
CA SER A 182 18.33 -9.58 -1.99
C SER A 182 18.18 -8.60 -3.16
N ASP A 183 19.24 -8.40 -3.94
CA ASP A 183 19.21 -7.51 -5.11
C ASP A 183 18.34 -8.07 -6.23
N ALA A 184 18.39 -9.39 -6.48
CA ALA A 184 17.56 -10.05 -7.48
C ALA A 184 16.07 -10.03 -7.09
N LEU A 185 15.75 -10.27 -5.81
CA LEU A 185 14.38 -10.15 -5.29
C LEU A 185 13.85 -8.73 -5.42
N GLN A 186 14.68 -7.75 -5.07
CA GLN A 186 14.32 -6.34 -5.16
C GLN A 186 14.10 -5.93 -6.63
N GLN A 187 14.97 -6.37 -7.53
CA GLN A 187 14.79 -6.15 -8.96
C GLN A 187 13.49 -6.79 -9.46
N PHE A 188 13.23 -8.06 -9.12
CA PHE A 188 12.00 -8.76 -9.48
C PHE A 188 10.74 -8.07 -8.94
N ALA A 189 10.77 -7.56 -7.70
CA ALA A 189 9.67 -6.83 -7.10
C ALA A 189 9.34 -5.54 -7.88
N PHE A 190 10.37 -4.79 -8.30
CA PHE A 190 10.21 -3.52 -9.01
C PHE A 190 9.97 -3.67 -10.50
N ASP A 191 10.56 -4.68 -11.13
CA ASP A 191 10.49 -4.88 -12.56
C ASP A 191 9.05 -4.92 -13.04
N PHE A 192 8.85 -4.36 -14.22
CA PHE A 192 7.52 -4.25 -14.78
C PHE A 192 6.98 -5.64 -15.13
N LYS A 193 5.66 -5.78 -15.04
CA LYS A 193 4.98 -7.05 -15.38
C LYS A 193 5.27 -7.52 -16.80
N CYS A 194 5.49 -6.58 -17.73
CA CYS A 194 5.87 -6.87 -19.11
C CYS A 194 7.29 -7.46 -19.25
N GLN A 195 8.15 -7.29 -18.25
CA GLN A 195 9.50 -7.83 -18.19
C GLN A 195 9.59 -9.09 -17.34
N GLY A 196 8.49 -9.51 -16.71
CA GLY A 196 8.44 -10.69 -15.83
C GLY A 196 8.37 -10.38 -14.35
N GLY A 197 8.67 -9.13 -13.94
CA GLY A 197 8.60 -8.70 -12.55
C GLY A 197 7.18 -8.45 -12.02
N LEU A 198 7.08 -8.01 -10.77
CA LEU A 198 5.81 -7.84 -10.07
C LEU A 198 5.21 -6.43 -10.20
N GLY A 199 6.02 -5.42 -10.56
CA GLY A 199 5.60 -4.03 -10.66
C GLY A 199 5.06 -3.49 -9.32
N ILE A 200 5.69 -3.87 -8.22
CA ILE A 200 5.28 -3.50 -6.87
C ILE A 200 5.79 -2.10 -6.54
N ILE A 201 4.90 -1.30 -5.96
CA ILE A 201 5.25 -0.01 -5.38
C ILE A 201 5.58 -0.26 -3.90
N LEU A 202 6.85 -0.15 -3.52
CA LEU A 202 7.31 -0.28 -2.13
C LEU A 202 7.33 1.08 -1.43
N PRO A 203 6.90 1.17 -0.15
CA PRO A 203 6.70 2.44 0.54
C PRO A 203 7.98 3.25 0.77
N GLY A 204 9.13 2.59 1.01
CA GLY A 204 10.41 3.27 1.23
C GLY A 204 11.06 3.75 -0.08
N ALA A 205 11.08 2.89 -1.09
CA ALA A 205 11.63 3.19 -2.41
C ALA A 205 10.84 4.32 -3.11
N TYR A 206 9.51 4.30 -3.01
CA TYR A 206 8.63 5.32 -3.59
C TYR A 206 8.27 6.45 -2.61
N TYR A 207 8.90 6.51 -1.43
CA TYR A 207 8.56 7.46 -0.38
C TYR A 207 8.51 8.91 -0.88
N ASP A 208 9.56 9.36 -1.57
CA ASP A 208 9.65 10.74 -2.05
C ASP A 208 8.52 11.06 -3.05
N GLN A 209 8.18 10.11 -3.93
CA GLN A 209 7.09 10.28 -4.89
C GLN A 209 5.73 10.34 -4.19
N MET A 210 5.49 9.45 -3.23
CA MET A 210 4.27 9.47 -2.42
C MET A 210 4.13 10.80 -1.66
N LYS A 211 5.24 11.38 -1.21
CA LYS A 211 5.25 12.72 -0.60
C LYS A 211 4.97 13.85 -1.59
N VAL A 212 5.52 13.77 -2.80
CA VAL A 212 5.17 14.72 -3.86
C VAL A 212 3.67 14.66 -4.16
N ASP A 213 3.12 13.46 -4.32
CA ASP A 213 1.70 13.26 -4.63
C ASP A 213 0.80 13.71 -3.48
N GLN A 214 1.17 13.43 -2.23
CA GLN A 214 0.49 13.92 -1.03
C GLN A 214 0.41 15.46 -1.05
N ILE A 215 1.55 16.13 -1.27
CA ILE A 215 1.62 17.59 -1.27
C ILE A 215 0.80 18.20 -2.40
N GLN A 216 0.86 17.61 -3.59
CA GLN A 216 0.08 18.08 -4.75
C GLN A 216 -1.42 17.97 -4.49
N LYS A 217 -1.88 16.87 -3.88
CA LYS A 217 -3.29 16.69 -3.51
C LYS A 217 -3.74 17.70 -2.45
N ILE A 218 -2.90 17.93 -1.44
CA ILE A 218 -3.15 18.92 -0.41
C ILE A 218 -3.25 20.33 -1.03
N ASP A 219 -2.28 20.72 -1.85
CA ASP A 219 -2.25 22.01 -2.55
C ASP A 219 -3.48 22.22 -3.43
N TYR A 220 -3.85 21.23 -4.23
CA TYR A 220 -5.07 21.28 -5.05
C TYR A 220 -6.32 21.50 -4.20
N TYR A 221 -6.54 20.69 -3.16
CA TYR A 221 -7.73 20.80 -2.31
C TYR A 221 -7.84 22.18 -1.66
N ILE A 222 -6.72 22.75 -1.21
CA ILE A 222 -6.69 24.06 -0.54
C ILE A 222 -6.88 25.22 -1.53
N ARG A 223 -6.35 25.12 -2.75
CA ARG A 223 -6.61 26.17 -3.77
C ARG A 223 -8.09 26.29 -4.06
N GLU A 224 -8.73 25.14 -4.26
CA GLU A 224 -10.15 25.04 -4.59
C GLU A 224 -11.07 25.35 -3.39
N ASN A 225 -10.69 24.95 -2.16
CA ASN A 225 -11.61 24.97 -1.00
C ASN A 225 -11.10 25.73 0.25
N GLY A 226 -9.85 26.19 0.25
CA GLY A 226 -9.20 26.75 1.45
C GLY A 226 -9.42 28.25 1.63
N ASP A 227 -9.61 28.67 2.89
CA ASP A 227 -9.57 30.08 3.28
C ASP A 227 -8.15 30.67 3.17
N GLN A 228 -8.06 32.01 3.20
CA GLN A 228 -6.83 32.76 2.93
C GLN A 228 -5.74 32.54 3.99
N ILE A 229 -6.12 32.23 5.24
CA ILE A 229 -5.20 31.96 6.36
C ILE A 229 -4.59 30.56 6.20
N THR A 230 -5.40 29.59 5.79
CA THR A 230 -5.01 28.22 5.51
C THR A 230 -4.05 28.16 4.32
N LYS A 231 -4.32 28.93 3.26
CA LYS A 231 -3.44 29.11 2.11
C LYS A 231 -2.04 29.59 2.53
N SER A 232 -1.94 30.67 3.31
CA SER A 232 -0.64 31.25 3.70
C SER A 232 0.22 30.33 4.59
N LYS A 233 -0.38 29.63 5.57
CA LYS A 233 0.38 28.70 6.43
C LYS A 233 0.89 27.48 5.68
N LEU A 234 0.13 26.99 4.70
CA LEU A 234 0.53 25.85 3.91
C LEU A 234 1.55 26.20 2.83
N GLU A 235 1.51 27.40 2.23
CA GLU A 235 2.59 27.89 1.37
C GLU A 235 3.94 27.87 2.10
N GLN A 236 3.97 28.21 3.39
CA GLN A 236 5.18 28.10 4.21
C GLN A 236 5.64 26.64 4.41
N ILE A 237 4.70 25.71 4.62
CA ILE A 237 5.00 24.28 4.78
C ILE A 237 5.49 23.68 3.45
N ILE A 238 4.78 23.95 2.35
CA ILE A 238 5.13 23.52 1.00
C ILE A 238 6.48 24.09 0.58
N GLY A 239 6.76 25.36 0.88
CA GLY A 239 8.05 26.00 0.64
C GLY A 239 9.20 25.29 1.35
N LYS A 240 9.01 24.90 2.63
CA LYS A 240 9.99 24.12 3.41
C LYS A 240 10.21 22.70 2.88
N ILE A 241 9.17 22.07 2.34
CA ILE A 241 9.27 20.71 1.80
C ILE A 241 9.91 20.72 0.41
N ASN A 242 9.51 21.65 -0.46
CA ASN A 242 10.04 21.76 -1.82
C ASN A 242 11.55 22.04 -1.87
N THR A 243 12.07 22.84 -0.93
CA THR A 243 13.52 23.08 -0.82
C THR A 243 14.30 21.81 -0.44
N LYS A 244 13.68 20.86 0.27
CA LYS A 244 14.29 19.57 0.63
C LYS A 244 14.19 18.51 -0.47
N MET A 245 13.17 18.59 -1.34
CA MET A 245 12.87 17.54 -2.34
C MET A 245 13.44 17.78 -3.75
N THR A 246 14.16 18.89 -4.00
CA THR A 246 14.65 19.28 -5.33
C THR A 246 15.56 18.24 -6.01
N LYS A 247 16.24 17.38 -5.24
CA LYS A 247 17.09 16.30 -5.79
C LYS A 247 16.31 15.09 -6.34
N SER A 248 15.07 14.86 -5.87
CA SER A 248 14.29 13.66 -6.22
C SER A 248 13.52 13.82 -7.54
N LYS A 249 13.17 15.05 -7.94
CA LYS A 249 12.39 15.35 -9.16
C LYS A 249 13.05 14.90 -10.48
N ASN A 250 14.38 14.72 -10.52
CA ASN A 250 15.08 14.31 -11.74
C ASN A 250 15.01 12.79 -11.97
N PHE A 251 15.18 11.97 -10.94
CA PHE A 251 15.09 10.50 -11.02
C PHE A 251 13.73 10.03 -11.60
N PHE A 252 12.63 10.70 -11.24
CA PHE A 252 11.28 10.27 -11.64
C PHE A 252 10.79 10.77 -13.00
N LYS A 253 11.42 11.83 -13.56
CA LYS A 253 11.18 12.17 -14.98
C LYS A 253 11.62 11.02 -15.88
N ASP A 254 12.64 10.29 -15.47
CA ASP A 254 13.16 9.13 -16.19
C ASP A 254 12.23 7.93 -15.99
N THR A 255 11.77 7.64 -14.76
CA THR A 255 10.80 6.54 -14.50
C THR A 255 9.46 6.74 -15.22
N ARG A 256 8.88 7.96 -15.27
CA ARG A 256 7.63 8.22 -16.01
C ARG A 256 7.81 8.11 -17.53
N LYS A 257 8.98 8.49 -18.05
CA LYS A 257 9.32 8.28 -19.46
C LYS A 257 9.44 6.79 -19.76
N GLU A 258 10.10 6.02 -18.89
CA GLU A 258 10.20 4.57 -19.00
C GLU A 258 8.82 3.91 -18.97
N MET A 259 7.92 4.30 -18.06
CA MET A 259 6.54 3.81 -18.02
C MET A 259 5.78 4.06 -19.34
N LYS A 260 5.90 5.25 -19.94
CA LYS A 260 5.25 5.57 -21.23
C LYS A 260 5.87 4.82 -22.41
N ILE A 261 7.19 4.61 -22.39
CA ILE A 261 7.90 3.81 -23.39
C ILE A 261 7.44 2.35 -23.29
N GLN A 262 7.28 1.84 -22.07
CA GLN A 262 6.87 0.47 -21.84
C GLN A 262 5.38 0.21 -22.04
N GLU A 263 4.50 1.19 -21.81
CA GLU A 263 3.10 1.09 -22.21
C GLU A 263 3.01 0.86 -23.73
N LYS A 264 3.89 1.52 -24.51
CA LYS A 264 4.05 1.24 -25.95
C LYS A 264 4.70 -0.12 -26.23
N MET A 265 5.69 -0.56 -25.45
CA MET A 265 6.28 -1.91 -25.61
C MET A 265 5.32 -3.04 -25.19
N SER A 266 4.37 -2.77 -24.29
CA SER A 266 3.37 -3.74 -23.82
C SER A 266 2.43 -4.19 -24.95
N LEU A 267 2.32 -3.37 -26.01
CA LEU A 267 1.61 -3.69 -27.26
C LEU A 267 2.43 -4.57 -28.22
N GLN A 268 3.71 -4.81 -27.95
CA GLN A 268 4.63 -5.63 -28.74
C GLN A 268 5.13 -6.86 -27.96
N VAL A 269 4.49 -7.20 -26.85
CA VAL A 269 4.94 -8.30 -25.99
C VAL A 269 4.81 -9.62 -26.75
N ASP A 270 5.95 -10.29 -26.90
CA ASP A 270 5.97 -11.68 -27.29
C ASP A 270 5.20 -12.51 -26.24
N ASP A 271 4.00 -12.93 -26.63
CA ASP A 271 3.10 -13.75 -25.86
C ASP A 271 3.52 -15.24 -25.86
N THR A 272 4.65 -15.63 -26.43
CA THR A 272 5.06 -17.05 -26.39
C THR A 272 5.69 -17.44 -25.05
N VAL A 273 6.35 -16.50 -24.36
CA VAL A 273 7.04 -16.77 -23.08
C VAL A 273 6.15 -16.39 -21.89
N PRO A 274 5.81 -17.35 -21.00
CA PRO A 274 5.07 -17.06 -19.77
C PRO A 274 5.88 -16.14 -18.84
N LYS A 275 5.25 -15.07 -18.36
CA LYS A 275 5.85 -14.06 -17.47
C LYS A 275 5.20 -14.13 -16.09
N PRO A 276 5.96 -14.31 -14.99
CA PRO A 276 5.39 -14.42 -13.63
C PRO A 276 4.45 -13.28 -13.26
N GLY A 277 4.83 -12.03 -13.56
CA GLY A 277 3.99 -10.85 -13.32
C GLY A 277 2.62 -10.88 -14.00
N TYR A 278 2.49 -11.49 -15.18
CA TYR A 278 1.22 -11.61 -15.90
C TYR A 278 0.40 -12.84 -15.51
N THR A 279 1.05 -13.93 -15.09
CA THR A 279 0.35 -15.14 -14.65
C THR A 279 -0.32 -14.92 -13.28
N LEU A 280 0.24 -14.07 -12.42
CA LEU A 280 -0.36 -13.70 -11.12
C LEU A 280 -1.71 -12.97 -11.24
N LEU A 281 -1.96 -12.24 -12.33
CA LEU A 281 -3.22 -11.52 -12.55
C LEU A 281 -4.25 -12.33 -13.34
N GLY A 282 -4.01 -13.64 -13.53
CA GLY A 282 -4.95 -14.52 -14.22
C GLY A 282 -5.04 -14.31 -15.75
N ARG A 283 -4.15 -13.50 -16.35
CA ARG A 283 -4.07 -13.37 -17.83
C ARG A 283 -3.67 -14.70 -18.48
N ARG A 284 -2.99 -15.57 -17.75
CA ARG A 284 -2.74 -16.97 -18.11
C ARG A 284 -2.95 -17.85 -16.90
N ARG A 285 -3.67 -18.97 -17.08
CA ARG A 285 -3.79 -19.99 -16.05
C ARG A 285 -2.49 -20.76 -15.96
N MET A 286 -1.95 -20.84 -14.77
CA MET A 286 -0.74 -21.59 -14.45
C MET A 286 -0.95 -22.29 -13.11
N ASP A 287 -0.58 -23.57 -13.04
CA ASP A 287 -0.56 -24.29 -11.77
C ASP A 287 0.63 -23.85 -10.90
N ASN A 288 0.68 -24.32 -9.65
CA ASN A 288 1.72 -23.92 -8.71
C ASN A 288 3.11 -24.42 -9.12
N THR A 289 3.19 -25.60 -9.75
CA THR A 289 4.46 -26.21 -10.15
C THR A 289 5.10 -25.44 -11.29
N ALA A 290 4.34 -25.12 -12.33
CA ALA A 290 4.79 -24.27 -13.43
C ALA A 290 5.15 -22.86 -12.96
N PHE A 291 4.39 -22.31 -12.00
CA PHE A 291 4.72 -21.02 -11.39
C PHE A 291 6.07 -21.07 -10.66
N GLN A 292 6.29 -22.07 -9.80
CA GLN A 292 7.53 -22.27 -9.07
C GLN A 292 8.72 -22.52 -10.01
N TYR A 293 8.53 -23.27 -11.09
CA TYR A 293 9.55 -23.45 -12.13
C TYR A 293 9.98 -22.11 -12.74
N MET A 294 9.02 -21.24 -13.12
CA MET A 294 9.36 -19.93 -13.67
C MET A 294 10.08 -19.04 -12.66
N ILE A 295 9.64 -19.03 -11.40
CA ILE A 295 10.32 -18.27 -10.34
C ILE A 295 11.77 -18.74 -10.21
N ASN A 296 12.00 -20.05 -10.19
CA ASN A 296 13.34 -20.60 -10.17
C ASN A 296 14.14 -20.26 -11.43
N TRP A 297 13.51 -20.23 -12.60
CA TRP A 297 14.16 -19.84 -13.84
C TRP A 297 14.58 -18.37 -13.83
N VAL A 298 13.69 -17.46 -13.39
CA VAL A 298 13.99 -16.02 -13.22
C VAL A 298 15.18 -15.79 -12.31
N PHE A 299 15.33 -16.60 -11.28
CA PHE A 299 16.45 -16.51 -10.34
C PHE A 299 17.65 -17.41 -10.68
N ASN A 300 17.70 -17.99 -11.87
CA ASN A 300 18.75 -18.92 -12.31
C ASN A 300 18.98 -20.11 -11.34
N ASN A 301 17.94 -20.51 -10.61
CA ASN A 301 17.94 -21.66 -9.70
C ASN A 301 17.63 -22.97 -10.42
N VAL A 302 17.08 -22.90 -11.65
CA VAL A 302 17.04 -24.05 -12.55
C VAL A 302 18.45 -24.16 -13.12
N ARG A 303 19.19 -25.22 -12.73
CA ARG A 303 20.38 -25.60 -13.50
C ARG A 303 19.92 -25.69 -14.95
N ASP A 304 20.71 -25.21 -15.89
CA ASP A 304 20.61 -25.63 -17.30
C ASP A 304 20.70 -27.16 -17.30
N THR A 305 19.58 -27.82 -17.04
CA THR A 305 19.43 -29.23 -17.32
C THR A 305 19.47 -29.20 -18.83
N PRO A 306 20.57 -29.68 -19.46
CA PRO A 306 20.61 -29.70 -20.91
C PRO A 306 19.31 -30.35 -21.34
N ILE A 307 18.52 -29.66 -22.17
CA ILE A 307 17.33 -30.24 -22.75
C ILE A 307 17.81 -31.57 -23.30
N PRO A 308 17.30 -32.71 -22.81
CA PRO A 308 17.79 -34.00 -23.24
C PRO A 308 17.77 -33.98 -24.76
N GLU A 309 18.89 -34.27 -25.42
CA GLU A 309 18.94 -34.16 -26.88
C GLU A 309 17.82 -34.97 -27.52
N ILE A 310 17.31 -35.98 -26.82
CA ILE A 310 16.26 -36.91 -27.20
C ILE A 310 15.09 -36.84 -26.21
N CYS A 311 13.88 -36.62 -26.71
CA CYS A 311 12.66 -36.66 -25.92
C CYS A 311 12.36 -38.07 -25.40
N GLU A 312 12.12 -38.21 -24.10
CA GLU A 312 11.86 -39.52 -23.49
C GLU A 312 10.53 -40.16 -23.93
N LEU A 313 9.55 -39.34 -24.36
CA LEU A 313 8.23 -39.80 -24.79
C LEU A 313 8.24 -40.32 -26.23
N CYS A 314 8.78 -39.55 -27.17
CA CYS A 314 8.76 -39.93 -28.59
C CYS A 314 10.10 -40.45 -29.12
N LYS A 315 11.16 -40.45 -28.30
CA LYS A 315 12.53 -40.87 -28.63
C LYS A 315 13.16 -40.13 -29.83
N LYS A 316 12.66 -38.94 -30.17
CA LYS A 316 13.20 -38.08 -31.24
C LYS A 316 13.96 -36.88 -30.67
N PRO A 317 14.87 -36.28 -31.47
CA PRO A 317 15.55 -35.08 -31.04
C PRO A 317 14.60 -33.92 -30.71
N TYR A 318 14.88 -33.16 -29.66
CA TYR A 318 14.15 -31.92 -29.40
C TYR A 318 14.45 -30.90 -30.52
N LYS A 319 13.39 -30.42 -31.17
CA LYS A 319 13.41 -29.36 -32.19
C LYS A 319 12.41 -28.27 -31.78
N GLU A 320 12.51 -27.09 -32.37
CA GLU A 320 11.51 -26.03 -32.16
C GLU A 320 10.11 -26.56 -32.53
N GLY A 321 9.13 -26.40 -31.63
CA GLY A 321 7.77 -26.96 -31.79
C GLY A 321 7.59 -28.43 -31.37
N HIS A 322 8.64 -29.10 -30.89
CA HIS A 322 8.60 -30.53 -30.55
C HIS A 322 7.51 -30.90 -29.53
N GLU A 323 7.21 -30.07 -28.54
CA GLU A 323 6.16 -30.37 -27.54
C GLU A 323 4.78 -30.55 -28.18
N GLN A 324 4.46 -29.75 -29.19
CA GLN A 324 3.17 -29.82 -29.89
C GLN A 324 3.06 -31.09 -30.74
N ASP A 325 4.15 -31.48 -31.39
CA ASP A 325 4.22 -32.71 -32.21
C ASP A 325 4.27 -33.97 -31.33
N CYS A 326 5.01 -33.92 -30.24
CA CYS A 326 5.13 -35.02 -29.29
C CYS A 326 3.78 -35.29 -28.60
N LYS A 327 3.03 -34.24 -28.25
CA LYS A 327 1.68 -34.36 -27.69
C LYS A 327 0.73 -35.06 -28.65
N LYS A 328 0.73 -34.70 -29.93
CA LYS A 328 -0.07 -35.38 -30.98
C LYS A 328 0.32 -36.85 -31.13
N ILE A 329 1.61 -37.17 -31.13
CA ILE A 329 2.12 -38.55 -31.21
C ILE A 329 1.69 -39.36 -29.99
N ASN A 330 1.74 -38.77 -28.79
CA ASN A 330 1.35 -39.45 -27.56
C ASN A 330 -0.16 -39.68 -27.50
N GLU A 331 -0.97 -38.70 -27.90
CA GLU A 331 -2.44 -38.84 -28.02
C GLU A 331 -2.81 -39.95 -29.04
N LEU A 332 -2.10 -40.03 -30.16
CA LEU A 332 -2.25 -41.12 -31.13
C LEU A 332 -1.85 -42.48 -30.56
N ASN A 333 -0.73 -42.57 -29.83
CA ASN A 333 -0.30 -43.83 -29.22
C ASN A 333 -1.28 -44.32 -28.14
N ILE A 334 -1.84 -43.42 -27.33
CA ILE A 334 -2.88 -43.73 -26.36
C ILE A 334 -4.15 -44.21 -27.08
N ALA A 335 -4.55 -43.54 -28.16
CA ALA A 335 -5.71 -43.96 -28.97
C ALA A 335 -5.51 -45.33 -29.62
N VAL A 336 -4.31 -45.61 -30.14
CA VAL A 336 -3.95 -46.92 -30.73
C VAL A 336 -3.91 -48.03 -29.67
N GLN A 337 -3.37 -47.75 -28.48
CA GLN A 337 -3.39 -48.71 -27.37
C GLN A 337 -4.81 -48.96 -26.85
N ALA A 338 -5.65 -47.93 -26.78
CA ALA A 338 -7.06 -48.08 -26.43
C ALA A 338 -7.83 -48.90 -27.49
N PHE A 339 -7.56 -48.67 -28.78
CA PHE A 339 -8.17 -49.42 -29.88
C PHE A 339 -7.71 -50.88 -29.91
N ASN A 340 -6.41 -51.14 -29.71
CA ASN A 340 -5.87 -52.49 -29.64
C ASN A 340 -6.29 -53.24 -28.37
N GLY A 341 -6.51 -52.53 -27.26
CA GLY A 341 -7.08 -53.10 -26.03
C GLY A 341 -8.55 -53.49 -26.17
N GLN A 342 -9.30 -52.85 -27.07
CA GLN A 342 -10.69 -53.19 -27.39
C GLN A 342 -10.85 -54.33 -28.40
N LEU A 343 -9.79 -54.70 -29.14
CA LEU A 343 -9.78 -55.86 -30.05
C LEU A 343 -9.46 -57.19 -29.33
N HIS A 344 -9.08 -57.12 -28.05
CA HIS A 344 -8.77 -58.27 -27.20
C HIS A 344 -9.78 -58.49 -26.07
N GLN A 345 -10.93 -57.82 -26.12
CA GLN A 345 -12.15 -58.15 -25.36
C GLN A 345 -13.20 -58.65 -26.34
#